data_AF-G3PT95-F1
#
_entry.id   AF-G3PT95-F1
#
_cell.length_a   1.000
_cell.length_b   1.000
_cell.length_c   1.000
_cell.angle_alpha   90.00
_cell.angle_beta   90.00
_cell.angle_gamma   90.00
#
_symmetry.space_group_name_H-M   'P 1'
#
loop_
_entity.id
_entity.type
_entity.pdbx_description
1 polymer ?
#
loop_
_entity_poly.entity_id
_entity_poly.type
_entity_poly.pdbx_seq_one_letter_code
_entity_poly.pdbx_strand_id
1 'polypeptide(L)'
;MNIYHAVIDHVNPPKRLADAVRVKSTLLKETGSLSIYKIPLEENKINITGCKYFHYGKEAKRPKSNRTIMVLGATGAGKSTLINGMINYILGVEWGDSFRFQIVDDGEAKSQAESQTSDVTVYRIHHREGFAMDCSLTIVDTPGFGDTRGIDRDREIIEQLRNLFSAPNGVRDIDAVCFVAQASLARLTHSQRYVFDSVLAIFGKDVAENIRILVTFA
;
A
#
# COMPACT_ATOMS: atom_id res chain seq x y z
N MET A 1 22.24 15.93 -59.18
CA MET A 1 20.84 15.55 -58.88
C MET A 1 20.85 15.04 -57.45
N ASN A 2 20.36 15.85 -56.50
CA ASN A 2 20.55 15.67 -55.07
C ASN A 2 19.63 14.58 -54.50
N ILE A 3 20.22 13.82 -53.58
CA ILE A 3 19.68 12.65 -52.89
C ILE A 3 18.87 13.16 -51.69
N TYR A 4 17.57 12.84 -51.62
CA TYR A 4 16.81 13.01 -50.38
C TYR A 4 16.81 11.67 -49.62
N HIS A 5 17.67 11.57 -48.62
CA HIS A 5 17.49 10.63 -47.51
C HIS A 5 16.46 11.24 -46.55
N ALA A 6 15.30 10.60 -46.43
CA ALA A 6 14.36 10.88 -45.35
C ALA A 6 14.95 10.32 -44.06
N VAL A 7 15.36 11.20 -43.15
CA VAL A 7 15.67 10.84 -41.77
C VAL A 7 14.35 10.49 -41.11
N ILE A 8 14.14 9.20 -40.84
CA ILE A 8 13.08 8.76 -39.94
C ILE A 8 13.60 9.07 -38.53
N ASP A 9 13.12 10.17 -37.95
CA ASP A 9 13.32 10.44 -36.54
C ASP A 9 12.65 9.32 -35.74
N HIS A 10 13.46 8.38 -35.23
CA HIS A 10 13.03 7.45 -34.20
C HIS A 10 12.75 8.25 -32.93
N VAL A 11 11.53 8.80 -32.83
CA VAL A 11 11.00 9.29 -31.57
C VAL A 11 10.94 8.08 -30.64
N ASN A 12 11.90 7.97 -29.73
CA ASN A 12 11.84 6.97 -28.67
C ASN A 12 10.48 7.12 -27.98
N PRO A 13 9.70 6.04 -27.84
CA PRO A 13 8.43 6.12 -27.15
C PRO A 13 8.66 6.72 -25.76
N PRO A 14 7.76 7.57 -25.26
CA PRO A 14 7.91 8.20 -23.96
C PRO A 14 8.17 7.11 -22.92
N LYS A 15 9.24 7.27 -22.14
CA LYS A 15 9.65 6.28 -21.14
C LYS A 15 8.51 6.10 -20.14
N ARG A 16 7.85 4.94 -20.18
CA ARG A 16 6.76 4.59 -19.27
C ARG A 16 7.23 4.71 -17.82
N LEU A 17 6.33 5.18 -16.96
CA LEU A 17 6.64 5.42 -15.55
C LEU A 17 7.20 4.17 -14.86
N ALA A 18 6.57 3.01 -15.05
CA ALA A 18 7.01 1.74 -14.48
C ALA A 18 8.49 1.46 -14.79
N ASP A 19 8.94 1.66 -16.04
CA ASP A 19 10.33 1.44 -16.43
C ASP A 19 11.29 2.46 -15.77
N ALA A 20 10.85 3.71 -15.62
CA ALA A 20 11.62 4.73 -14.92
C ALA A 20 11.73 4.45 -13.41
N VAL A 21 10.68 3.89 -12.79
CA VAL A 21 10.68 3.46 -11.39
C VAL A 21 11.62 2.27 -11.22
N ARG A 22 11.52 1.26 -12.08
CA ARG A 22 12.34 0.03 -12.05
C ARG A 22 13.84 0.32 -12.01
N VAL A 23 14.31 1.25 -12.85
CA VAL A 23 15.74 1.65 -12.89
C VAL A 23 16.25 2.20 -11.54
N LYS A 24 15.37 2.77 -10.72
CA LYS A 24 15.70 3.33 -9.39
C LYS A 24 15.42 2.37 -8.25
N SER A 25 14.79 1.24 -8.53
CA SER A 25 14.39 0.25 -7.53
C SER A 25 15.47 -0.81 -7.36
N THR A 26 15.50 -1.43 -6.18
CA THR A 26 16.47 -2.49 -5.85
C THR A 26 15.86 -3.85 -6.17
N LEU A 27 16.56 -4.69 -6.93
CA LEU A 27 16.13 -6.08 -7.15
C LEU A 27 16.10 -6.84 -5.81
N LEU A 28 14.96 -7.44 -5.48
CA LEU A 28 14.78 -8.25 -4.28
C LEU A 28 14.99 -9.74 -4.55
N LYS A 29 14.31 -10.26 -5.58
CA LYS A 29 14.34 -11.67 -5.97
C LYS A 29 13.94 -11.83 -7.42
N GLU A 30 14.30 -12.98 -7.98
CA GLU A 30 13.85 -13.42 -9.30
C GLU A 30 13.11 -14.75 -9.14
N THR A 31 11.94 -14.85 -9.77
CA THR A 31 11.08 -16.02 -9.76
C THR A 31 10.84 -16.43 -11.22
N GLY A 32 11.70 -17.32 -11.73
CA GLY A 32 11.73 -17.63 -13.16
C GLY A 32 12.09 -16.39 -13.98
N SER A 33 11.23 -16.01 -14.92
CA SER A 33 11.41 -14.79 -15.73
C SER A 33 10.86 -13.51 -15.08
N LEU A 34 10.33 -13.58 -13.85
CA LEU A 34 9.73 -12.45 -13.15
C LEU A 34 10.67 -11.88 -12.09
N SER A 35 11.08 -10.64 -12.25
CA SER A 35 11.93 -9.93 -11.28
C SER A 35 11.08 -9.08 -10.31
N ILE A 36 11.31 -9.19 -9.01
CA ILE A 36 10.62 -8.40 -7.99
C ILE A 36 11.53 -7.30 -7.48
N TYR A 37 11.07 -6.05 -7.53
CA TYR A 37 11.84 -4.87 -7.18
C TYR A 37 11.27 -4.14 -5.97
N LYS A 38 12.12 -3.78 -5.01
CA LYS A 38 11.79 -2.88 -3.90
C LYS A 38 11.83 -1.44 -4.36
N ILE A 39 10.72 -0.74 -4.23
CA ILE A 39 10.66 0.70 -4.49
C ILE A 39 11.48 1.45 -3.42
N PRO A 40 12.26 2.48 -3.78
CA PRO A 40 13.03 3.26 -2.83
C PRO A 40 12.09 4.20 -2.05
N LEU A 41 11.58 3.70 -0.93
CA LEU A 41 10.79 4.48 0.01
C LEU A 41 11.70 5.30 0.93
N GLU A 42 11.33 6.54 1.16
CA GLU A 42 12.01 7.44 2.10
C GLU A 42 11.21 7.51 3.41
N GLU A 43 11.86 7.24 4.54
CA GLU A 43 11.24 7.31 5.85
C GLU A 43 11.12 8.76 6.33
N ASN A 44 9.90 9.18 6.66
CA ASN A 44 9.64 10.45 7.32
C ASN A 44 9.72 10.27 8.83
N LYS A 45 10.57 11.07 9.48
CA LYS A 45 10.71 11.08 10.95
C LYS A 45 9.56 11.85 11.61
N ILE A 46 8.33 11.36 11.46
CA ILE A 46 7.17 11.86 12.18
C ILE A 46 7.09 11.07 13.50
N ASN A 47 7.15 11.78 14.63
CA ASN A 47 7.11 11.16 15.95
C ASN A 47 5.66 10.90 16.38
N ILE A 48 5.09 9.79 15.92
CA ILE A 48 3.79 9.26 16.40
C ILE A 48 4.05 7.85 16.92
N THR A 49 3.80 7.65 18.21
CA THR A 49 4.08 6.39 18.90
C THR A 49 3.41 5.21 18.20
N GLY A 50 4.22 4.21 17.85
CA GLY A 50 3.78 2.97 17.20
C GLY A 50 3.30 3.15 15.75
N CYS A 51 3.72 4.24 15.09
CA CYS A 51 3.46 4.47 13.67
C CYS A 51 4.77 4.71 12.91
N LYS A 52 4.86 4.17 11.69
CA LYS A 52 5.95 4.43 10.74
C LYS A 52 5.42 5.17 9.53
N TYR A 53 6.22 6.09 9.00
CA TYR A 53 5.82 6.89 7.84
C TYR A 53 6.86 6.77 6.73
N PHE A 54 6.40 6.35 5.57
CA PHE A 54 7.20 6.27 4.36
C PHE A 54 6.54 7.09 3.26
N HIS A 55 7.36 7.62 2.37
CA HIS A 55 6.87 8.25 1.15
C HIS A 55 7.65 7.83 -0.08
N TYR A 56 7.00 7.92 -1.22
CA TYR A 56 7.60 7.70 -2.53
C TYR A 56 7.36 8.89 -3.45
N GLY A 57 8.42 9.34 -4.11
CA GLY A 57 8.39 10.53 -4.96
C GLY A 57 8.40 11.81 -4.15
N LYS A 58 8.26 12.94 -4.84
CA LYS A 58 8.25 14.27 -4.22
C LYS A 58 6.91 14.93 -4.45
N GLU A 59 6.45 15.71 -3.48
CA GLU A 59 5.29 16.56 -3.67
C GLU A 59 5.55 17.58 -4.78
N ALA A 60 4.62 17.65 -5.74
CA ALA A 60 4.72 18.60 -6.84
C ALA A 60 4.45 20.03 -6.33
N LYS A 61 5.01 21.04 -7.02
CA LYS A 61 4.73 22.47 -6.72
C LYS A 61 3.24 22.80 -6.71
N ARG A 62 2.45 22.08 -7.53
CA ARG A 62 0.99 22.09 -7.54
C ARG A 62 0.51 20.69 -7.18
N PRO A 63 0.23 20.40 -5.90
CA PRO A 63 -0.18 19.07 -5.47
C PRO A 63 -1.50 18.69 -6.14
N LYS A 64 -1.59 17.43 -6.60
CA LYS A 64 -2.87 16.80 -6.92
C LYS A 64 -3.60 16.47 -5.61
N SER A 65 -4.90 16.18 -5.70
CA SER A 65 -5.66 15.67 -4.56
C SER A 65 -4.99 14.41 -3.98
N ASN A 66 -5.26 14.12 -2.71
CA ASN A 66 -4.79 12.92 -2.05
C ASN A 66 -6.00 12.05 -1.68
N ARG A 67 -5.90 10.74 -1.94
CA ARG A 67 -6.84 9.75 -1.42
C ARG A 67 -6.16 8.97 -0.31
N THR A 68 -6.83 8.78 0.81
CA THR A 68 -6.35 7.99 1.93
C THR A 68 -7.20 6.74 2.07
N ILE A 69 -6.55 5.58 2.02
CA ILE A 69 -7.19 4.31 2.34
C ILE A 69 -6.55 3.70 3.59
N MET A 70 -7.35 3.01 4.39
CA MET A 70 -6.85 2.18 5.49
C MET A 70 -7.14 0.72 5.20
N VAL A 71 -6.15 -0.15 5.34
CA VAL A 71 -6.26 -1.57 5.00
C VAL A 71 -6.23 -2.41 6.28
N LEU A 72 -7.38 -2.99 6.62
CA LEU A 72 -7.60 -3.82 7.80
C LEU A 72 -7.82 -5.28 7.41
N GLY A 73 -7.55 -6.20 8.32
CA GLY A 73 -7.83 -7.63 8.11
C GLY A 73 -6.88 -8.51 8.92
N ALA A 74 -7.26 -9.77 9.10
CA ALA A 74 -6.44 -10.71 9.85
C ALA A 74 -5.07 -10.96 9.20
N THR A 75 -4.13 -11.50 9.99
CA THR A 75 -2.90 -12.06 9.43
C THR A 75 -3.23 -13.11 8.38
N GLY A 76 -2.47 -13.12 7.28
CA GLY A 76 -2.71 -14.04 6.17
C GLY A 76 -3.86 -13.65 5.24
N ALA A 77 -4.65 -12.62 5.56
CA ALA A 77 -5.78 -12.22 4.71
C ALA A 77 -5.37 -11.61 3.34
N GLY A 78 -4.09 -11.48 3.03
CA GLY A 78 -3.61 -10.96 1.75
C GLY A 78 -3.50 -9.44 1.67
N LYS A 79 -3.41 -8.73 2.81
CA LYS A 79 -3.24 -7.26 2.86
C LYS A 79 -2.00 -6.78 2.09
N SER A 80 -0.82 -7.32 2.40
CA SER A 80 0.44 -6.97 1.74
C SER A 80 0.38 -7.21 0.23
N THR A 81 -0.17 -8.35 -0.18
CA THR A 81 -0.37 -8.72 -1.59
C THR A 81 -1.29 -7.71 -2.29
N LEU A 82 -2.41 -7.34 -1.66
CA LEU A 82 -3.33 -6.34 -2.18
C LEU A 82 -2.64 -4.97 -2.36
N ILE A 83 -1.91 -4.52 -1.33
CA ILE A 83 -1.18 -3.25 -1.35
C ILE A 83 -0.15 -3.25 -2.49
N ASN A 84 0.66 -4.31 -2.60
CA ASN A 84 1.63 -4.45 -3.68
C ASN A 84 0.93 -4.44 -5.06
N GLY A 85 -0.21 -5.12 -5.21
CA GLY A 85 -1.03 -5.09 -6.42
C GLY A 85 -1.52 -3.69 -6.79
N MET A 86 -2.04 -2.92 -5.82
CA MET A 86 -2.46 -1.53 -6.01
C MET A 86 -1.30 -0.66 -6.49
N ILE A 87 -0.11 -0.80 -5.91
CA ILE A 87 1.07 -0.03 -6.31
C ILE A 87 1.52 -0.38 -7.73
N ASN A 88 1.52 -1.66 -8.10
CA ASN A 88 1.84 -2.06 -9.48
C ASN A 88 0.86 -1.43 -10.48
N TYR A 89 -0.45 -1.48 -10.19
CA TYR A 89 -1.47 -0.83 -11.01
C TYR A 89 -1.23 0.68 -11.12
N ILE A 90 -1.03 1.36 -9.99
CA ILE A 90 -0.85 2.83 -9.96
C ILE A 90 0.38 3.26 -10.75
N LEU A 91 1.46 2.49 -10.71
CA LEU A 91 2.71 2.80 -11.43
C LEU A 91 2.66 2.38 -12.90
N GLY A 92 1.54 1.82 -13.37
CA GLY A 92 1.33 1.43 -14.75
C GLY A 92 2.05 0.15 -15.15
N VAL A 93 2.27 -0.77 -14.21
CA VAL A 93 2.77 -2.12 -14.49
C VAL A 93 1.65 -2.92 -15.14
N GLU A 94 1.96 -3.54 -16.27
CA GLU A 94 1.03 -4.35 -17.06
C GLU A 94 1.23 -5.83 -16.79
N TRP A 95 0.21 -6.64 -17.12
CA TRP A 95 0.27 -8.09 -16.93
C TRP A 95 1.49 -8.72 -17.62
N GLY A 96 1.81 -8.28 -18.84
CA GLY A 96 2.90 -8.80 -19.67
C GLY A 96 4.30 -8.35 -19.24
N ASP A 97 4.44 -7.44 -18.28
CA ASP A 97 5.76 -7.03 -17.79
C ASP A 97 6.46 -8.19 -17.08
N SER A 98 7.76 -8.31 -17.32
CA SER A 98 8.64 -9.28 -16.65
C SER A 98 9.09 -8.83 -15.26
N PHE A 99 8.44 -7.83 -14.66
CA PHE A 99 8.76 -7.37 -13.33
C PHE A 99 7.54 -6.93 -12.52
N ARG A 100 7.66 -6.97 -11.19
CA ARG A 100 6.69 -6.37 -10.26
C ARG A 100 7.41 -5.55 -9.20
N PHE A 101 6.66 -4.60 -8.62
CA PHE A 101 7.10 -3.83 -7.47
C PHE A 101 6.59 -4.41 -6.16
N GLN A 102 7.39 -4.23 -5.12
CA GLN A 102 7.06 -4.59 -3.74
C GLN A 102 7.38 -3.40 -2.82
N ILE A 103 6.40 -3.01 -2.01
CA ILE A 103 6.55 -1.99 -0.96
C ILE A 103 6.33 -2.53 0.45
N VAL A 104 5.51 -3.57 0.56
CA VAL A 104 5.27 -4.32 1.81
C VAL A 104 5.83 -5.74 1.64
N ASP A 105 6.50 -6.24 2.67
CA ASP A 105 6.92 -7.65 2.70
C ASP A 105 5.67 -8.55 2.75
N ASP A 106 5.53 -9.46 1.80
CA ASP A 106 4.41 -10.41 1.72
C ASP A 106 4.74 -11.77 2.34
N GLY A 107 5.93 -11.91 2.95
CA GLY A 107 6.27 -13.05 3.80
C GLY A 107 6.70 -14.32 3.07
N GLU A 108 6.91 -14.28 1.75
CA GLU A 108 7.41 -15.45 1.01
C GLU A 108 8.84 -15.88 1.40
N ALA A 109 9.61 -15.02 2.07
CA ALA A 109 11.02 -15.26 2.39
C ALA A 109 11.35 -15.37 3.89
N LYS A 110 10.39 -15.14 4.79
CA LYS A 110 10.61 -15.13 6.25
C LYS A 110 9.51 -15.89 6.97
N SER A 111 9.82 -16.38 8.18
CA SER A 111 8.80 -16.99 9.03
C SER A 111 7.65 -16.01 9.25
N GLN A 112 6.39 -16.49 9.20
CA GLN A 112 5.18 -15.68 9.45
C GLN A 112 5.22 -14.89 10.77
N ALA A 113 6.08 -15.26 11.73
CA ALA A 113 6.29 -14.52 12.97
C ALA A 113 7.12 -13.24 12.78
N GLU A 114 8.10 -13.24 11.86
CA GLU A 114 9.04 -12.14 11.59
C GLU A 114 8.53 -11.16 10.51
N SER A 115 7.63 -11.59 9.63
CA SER A 115 7.09 -10.75 8.54
C SER A 115 5.90 -9.89 8.95
N GLN A 116 5.44 -9.98 10.21
CA GLN A 116 4.27 -9.22 10.67
C GLN A 116 4.64 -7.78 11.00
N THR A 117 3.89 -6.84 10.42
CA THR A 117 3.97 -5.43 10.79
C THR A 117 3.70 -5.30 12.30
N SER A 118 4.64 -4.76 13.06
CA SER A 118 4.47 -4.45 14.50
C SER A 118 3.87 -3.07 14.74
N ASP A 119 3.89 -2.22 13.71
CA ASP A 119 3.47 -0.83 13.79
C ASP A 119 2.52 -0.55 12.64
N VAL A 120 1.55 0.33 12.88
CA VAL A 120 0.78 0.92 11.77
C VAL A 120 1.74 1.66 10.85
N THR A 121 1.72 1.34 9.56
CA THR A 121 2.66 1.92 8.59
C THR A 121 1.89 2.72 7.56
N VAL A 122 2.28 3.98 7.40
CA VAL A 122 1.68 4.91 6.45
C VAL A 122 2.60 5.05 5.25
N TYR A 123 2.09 4.71 4.07
CA TYR A 123 2.78 4.88 2.79
C TYR A 123 2.12 6.03 2.02
N ARG A 124 2.84 7.14 1.83
CA ARG A 124 2.40 8.25 0.97
C ARG A 124 3.07 8.18 -0.39
N ILE A 125 2.30 7.87 -1.42
CA ILE A 125 2.75 7.76 -2.79
C ILE A 125 2.34 9.03 -3.53
N HIS A 126 3.30 9.92 -3.75
CA HIS A 126 3.04 11.19 -4.43
C HIS A 126 2.74 10.96 -5.91
N HIS A 127 1.67 11.60 -6.40
CA HIS A 127 1.29 11.58 -7.81
C HIS A 127 2.46 11.95 -8.74
N ARG A 128 2.59 11.23 -9.84
CA ARG A 128 3.53 11.54 -10.93
C ARG A 128 2.86 11.32 -12.28
N GLU A 129 3.32 12.04 -13.29
CA GLU A 129 2.90 11.77 -14.67
C GLU A 129 3.13 10.30 -15.03
N GLY A 130 2.12 9.68 -15.64
CA GLY A 130 2.08 8.25 -15.92
C GLY A 130 1.48 7.38 -14.81
N PHE A 131 1.00 7.96 -13.71
CA PHE A 131 0.14 7.23 -12.77
C PHE A 131 -1.16 6.80 -13.46
N ALA A 132 -1.66 5.62 -13.12
CA ALA A 132 -2.99 5.17 -13.56
C ALA A 132 -4.15 5.96 -12.92
N MET A 133 -3.84 6.85 -11.96
CA MET A 133 -4.79 7.73 -11.27
C MET A 133 -4.25 9.16 -11.17
N ASP A 134 -5.11 10.17 -11.33
CA ASP A 134 -4.72 11.59 -11.26
C ASP A 134 -4.75 12.15 -9.82
N CYS A 135 -4.27 11.36 -8.85
CA CYS A 135 -4.19 11.76 -7.44
C CYS A 135 -3.01 11.06 -6.74
N SER A 136 -2.61 11.60 -5.59
CA SER A 136 -1.69 10.92 -4.67
C SER A 136 -2.46 9.90 -3.84
N LEU A 137 -1.78 8.86 -3.37
CA LEU A 137 -2.38 7.83 -2.52
C LEU A 137 -1.64 7.74 -1.20
N THR A 138 -2.38 7.82 -0.10
CA THR A 138 -1.92 7.44 1.24
C THR A 138 -2.55 6.09 1.59
N ILE A 139 -1.71 5.11 1.97
CA ILE A 139 -2.15 3.80 2.44
C ILE A 139 -1.77 3.71 3.92
N VAL A 140 -2.75 3.55 4.79
CA VAL A 140 -2.56 3.17 6.19
C VAL A 140 -2.62 1.64 6.26
N ASP A 141 -1.46 0.99 6.22
CA ASP A 141 -1.31 -0.44 6.41
C ASP A 141 -1.31 -0.78 7.90
N THR A 142 -2.16 -1.72 8.30
CA THR A 142 -2.28 -2.12 9.71
C THR A 142 -1.74 -3.53 9.90
N PRO A 143 -1.08 -3.81 11.04
CA PRO A 143 -0.79 -5.17 11.49
C PRO A 143 -2.01 -6.11 11.37
N GLY A 144 -1.76 -7.40 11.13
CA GLY A 144 -2.82 -8.39 11.14
C GLY A 144 -3.42 -8.57 12.54
N PHE A 145 -4.75 -8.61 12.60
CA PHE A 145 -5.50 -8.76 13.84
C PHE A 145 -5.98 -10.18 14.08
N GLY A 146 -6.26 -10.53 15.33
CA GLY A 146 -6.78 -11.86 15.68
C GLY A 146 -5.79 -12.99 15.41
N ASP A 147 -4.49 -12.70 15.41
CA ASP A 147 -3.41 -13.69 15.43
C ASP A 147 -3.22 -14.26 16.85
N THR A 148 -2.43 -15.33 16.97
CA THR A 148 -1.99 -16.03 18.19
C THR A 148 -1.43 -15.14 19.32
N ARG A 149 -1.19 -13.85 19.06
CA ARG A 149 -0.67 -12.87 20.02
C ARG A 149 -1.74 -12.30 20.96
N GLY A 150 -3.02 -12.52 20.67
CA GLY A 150 -4.13 -12.25 21.59
C GLY A 150 -4.64 -10.80 21.62
N ILE A 151 -5.61 -10.57 22.52
CA ILE A 151 -6.40 -9.31 22.60
C ILE A 151 -5.55 -8.09 22.94
N ASP A 152 -4.49 -8.25 23.74
CA ASP A 152 -3.66 -7.10 24.12
C ASP A 152 -2.93 -6.51 22.92
N ARG A 153 -2.53 -7.36 21.98
CA ARG A 153 -1.95 -6.90 20.72
C ARG A 153 -2.97 -6.13 19.86
N ASP A 154 -4.21 -6.62 19.81
CA ASP A 154 -5.29 -5.91 19.11
C ASP A 154 -5.56 -4.53 19.75
N ARG A 155 -5.48 -4.41 21.09
CA ARG A 155 -5.60 -3.14 21.81
C ARG A 155 -4.46 -2.17 21.49
N GLU A 156 -3.23 -2.66 21.43
CA GLU A 156 -2.08 -1.84 21.02
C GLU A 156 -2.29 -1.26 19.62
N ILE A 157 -2.78 -2.06 18.66
CA ILE A 157 -3.02 -1.57 17.30
C ILE A 157 -4.14 -0.52 17.29
N ILE A 158 -5.21 -0.71 18.08
CA ILE A 158 -6.27 0.30 18.25
C ILE A 158 -5.69 1.61 18.81
N GLU A 159 -4.78 1.54 19.78
CA GLU A 159 -4.10 2.71 20.33
C GLU A 159 -3.18 3.39 19.33
N GLN A 160 -2.41 2.63 18.54
CA GLN A 160 -1.59 3.16 17.44
C GLN A 160 -2.45 3.92 16.43
N LEU A 161 -3.61 3.37 16.04
CA LEU A 161 -4.56 4.05 15.16
C LEU A 161 -5.11 5.33 15.79
N ARG A 162 -5.48 5.32 17.07
CA ARG A 162 -5.93 6.54 17.78
C ARG A 162 -4.85 7.62 17.78
N ASN A 163 -3.61 7.25 18.06
CA ASN A 163 -2.46 8.16 18.00
C ASN A 163 -2.29 8.73 16.58
N LEU A 164 -2.41 7.88 15.56
CA LEU A 164 -2.32 8.26 14.16
C LEU A 164 -3.34 9.33 13.76
N PHE A 165 -4.60 9.16 14.15
CA PHE A 165 -5.69 10.07 13.74
C PHE A 165 -5.82 11.29 14.65
N SER A 166 -5.29 11.24 15.87
CA SER A 166 -5.35 12.37 16.81
C SER A 166 -4.13 13.30 16.71
N ALA A 167 -3.03 12.85 16.12
CA ALA A 167 -1.81 13.65 16.03
C ALA A 167 -1.95 14.83 15.03
N PRO A 168 -1.41 16.03 15.33
CA PRO A 168 -1.47 17.18 14.41
C PRO A 168 -0.84 16.94 13.03
N ASN A 169 0.22 16.13 13.01
CA ASN A 169 0.95 15.69 11.81
C ASN A 169 0.53 14.26 11.38
N GLY A 170 -0.58 13.79 11.93
CA GLY A 170 -1.18 12.49 11.67
C GLY A 170 -1.95 12.42 10.34
N VAL A 171 -2.72 11.35 10.18
CA VAL A 171 -3.67 11.22 9.07
C VAL A 171 -4.97 11.89 9.47
N ARG A 172 -5.50 12.81 8.65
CA ARG A 172 -6.69 13.61 8.98
C ARG A 172 -7.98 13.03 8.43
N ASP A 173 -7.92 12.57 7.18
CA ASP A 173 -9.09 12.14 6.43
C ASP A 173 -8.86 10.72 5.90
N ILE A 174 -9.93 9.93 5.87
CA ILE A 174 -9.98 8.61 5.24
C ILE A 174 -11.08 8.61 4.18
N ASP A 175 -10.69 8.31 2.95
CA ASP A 175 -11.62 8.14 1.83
C ASP A 175 -12.20 6.72 1.78
N ALA A 176 -11.47 5.70 2.24
CA ALA A 176 -11.98 4.34 2.33
C ALA A 176 -11.33 3.50 3.45
N VAL A 177 -12.15 2.68 4.09
CA VAL A 177 -11.69 1.60 4.98
C VAL A 177 -11.84 0.27 4.25
N CYS A 178 -10.73 -0.29 3.82
CA CYS A 178 -10.64 -1.55 3.09
C CYS A 178 -10.49 -2.71 4.08
N PHE A 179 -11.57 -3.47 4.30
CA PHE A 179 -11.53 -4.68 5.11
C PHE A 179 -11.24 -5.90 4.24
N VAL A 180 -10.07 -6.50 4.43
CA VAL A 180 -9.56 -7.63 3.65
C VAL A 180 -9.88 -8.96 4.34
N ALA A 181 -10.57 -9.84 3.64
CA ALA A 181 -10.99 -11.16 4.12
C ALA A 181 -10.60 -12.27 3.14
N GLN A 182 -10.29 -13.46 3.66
CA GLN A 182 -10.03 -14.64 2.83
C GLN A 182 -11.36 -15.24 2.34
N ALA A 183 -11.43 -15.61 1.06
CA ALA A 183 -12.59 -16.22 0.44
C ALA A 183 -12.97 -17.57 1.07
N SER A 184 -11.98 -18.29 1.60
CA SER A 184 -12.16 -19.58 2.28
C SER A 184 -12.89 -19.46 3.63
N LEU A 185 -12.94 -18.27 4.21
CA LEU A 185 -13.58 -18.01 5.51
C LEU A 185 -15.00 -17.47 5.31
N ALA A 186 -15.99 -18.32 5.56
CA ALA A 186 -17.40 -17.98 5.37
C ALA A 186 -17.96 -16.97 6.39
N ARG A 187 -17.25 -16.70 7.50
CA ARG A 187 -17.68 -15.81 8.59
C ARG A 187 -16.48 -15.13 9.25
N LEU A 188 -16.71 -13.91 9.72
CA LEU A 188 -15.77 -13.26 10.64
C LEU A 188 -15.74 -14.01 11.97
N THR A 189 -14.54 -14.19 12.52
CA THR A 189 -14.37 -14.70 13.89
C THR A 189 -14.79 -13.63 14.91
N HIS A 190 -15.03 -14.03 16.16
CA HIS A 190 -15.33 -13.08 17.23
C HIS A 190 -14.24 -12.02 17.40
N SER A 191 -12.97 -12.41 17.30
CA SER A 191 -11.84 -11.48 17.37
C SER A 191 -11.81 -10.51 16.20
N GLN A 192 -12.02 -11.00 14.97
CA GLN A 192 -12.08 -10.14 13.78
C GLN A 192 -13.23 -9.13 13.87
N ARG A 193 -14.39 -9.56 14.36
CA ARG A 193 -15.54 -8.68 14.59
C ARG A 193 -15.24 -7.64 15.67
N TYR A 194 -14.69 -8.04 16.81
CA TYR A 194 -14.30 -7.12 17.87
C TYR A 194 -13.37 -6.02 17.37
N VAL A 195 -12.34 -6.39 16.61
CA VAL A 195 -11.38 -5.43 16.06
C VAL A 195 -12.04 -4.53 15.03
N PHE A 196 -12.80 -5.10 14.11
CA PHE A 196 -13.51 -4.32 13.10
C PHE A 196 -14.41 -3.27 13.78
N ASP A 197 -15.24 -3.69 14.74
CA ASP A 197 -16.11 -2.79 15.50
C ASP A 197 -15.30 -1.73 16.29
N SER A 198 -14.16 -2.12 16.87
CA SER A 198 -13.30 -1.21 17.65
C SER A 198 -12.59 -0.17 16.79
N VAL A 199 -12.14 -0.55 15.60
CA VAL A 199 -11.51 0.36 14.65
C VAL A 199 -12.55 1.32 14.07
N LEU A 200 -13.75 0.82 13.72
CA LEU A 200 -14.84 1.68 13.28
C LEU A 200 -15.25 2.70 14.35
N ALA A 201 -15.19 2.32 15.64
CA ALA A 201 -15.48 3.23 16.74
C ALA A 201 -14.44 4.35 16.94
N ILE A 202 -13.26 4.28 16.32
CA ILE A 202 -12.30 5.40 16.28
C ILE A 202 -12.85 6.53 15.39
N PHE A 203 -13.63 6.18 14.37
CA PHE A 203 -14.19 7.13 13.43
C PHE A 203 -15.62 7.54 13.81
N GLY A 204 -16.09 8.61 13.19
CA GLY A 204 -17.48 9.01 13.28
C GLY A 204 -18.41 7.99 12.58
N LYS A 205 -19.72 8.16 12.80
CA LYS A 205 -20.75 7.29 12.19
C LYS A 205 -20.75 7.32 10.65
N ASP A 206 -20.15 8.35 10.07
CA ASP A 206 -20.00 8.58 8.64
C ASP A 206 -19.00 7.61 7.96
N VAL A 207 -18.10 6.98 8.72
CA VAL A 207 -17.14 6.01 8.15
C VAL A 207 -17.82 4.81 7.49
N ALA A 208 -19.03 4.45 7.93
CA ALA A 208 -19.76 3.27 7.46
C ALA A 208 -19.99 3.29 5.95
N GLU A 209 -20.21 4.46 5.36
CA GLU A 209 -20.43 4.65 3.92
C GLU A 209 -19.14 4.44 3.10
N ASN A 210 -17.98 4.50 3.75
CA ASN A 210 -16.65 4.41 3.16
C ASN A 210 -15.99 3.04 3.37
N ILE A 211 -16.70 2.06 3.94
CA ILE A 211 -16.19 0.70 4.12
C ILE A 211 -16.26 -0.07 2.79
N ARG A 212 -15.17 -0.75 2.43
CA ARG A 212 -15.08 -1.64 1.28
C ARG A 212 -14.59 -3.01 1.72
N ILE A 213 -15.33 -4.06 1.41
CA ILE A 213 -14.93 -5.44 1.70
C ILE A 213 -14.16 -5.96 0.48
N LEU A 214 -12.93 -6.41 0.70
CA LEU A 214 -12.04 -6.93 -0.33
C LEU A 214 -11.76 -8.40 -0.03
N VAL A 215 -12.18 -9.28 -0.93
CA VAL A 215 -12.05 -10.73 -0.75
C VAL A 215 -10.84 -11.22 -1.54
N THR A 216 -9.94 -11.96 -0.87
CA THR A 216 -8.71 -12.51 -1.46
C THR A 216 -8.72 -14.04 -1.41
N PHE A 217 -7.85 -14.69 -2.18
CA PHE A 217 -7.64 -16.15 -2.15
C PHE A 217 -6.34 -16.52 -1.43
N ALA A 218 -5.88 -15.64 -0.53
CA ALA A 218 -4.68 -15.85 0.28
C ALA A 218 -4.86 -16.96 1.32
#